data_AF-A0A8C3TL32-F1
#
_entry.id   AF-A0A8C3TL32-F1
#
_cell.length_a   1.000
_cell.length_b   1.000
_cell.length_c   1.000
_cell.angle_alpha   90.00
_cell.angle_beta   90.00
_cell.angle_gamma   90.00
#
_symmetry.space_group_name_H-M   'P 1'
#
loop_
_entity.id
_entity.type
_entity.pdbx_description
1 polymer ?
#
loop_
_entity_poly.entity_id
_entity_poly.type
_entity_poly.pdbx_seq_one_letter_code
_entity_poly.pdbx_strand_id
1 'polypeptide(L)' 'MVQTMIPKAMRPMKFYFSTVYQEIWVGVALTSYAYYKLSFAVALSALKGIILQILHGIIEEYVVA' A
#
# COMPACT_ATOMS: atom_id res chain seq x y z
N MET A 1 -21.58 -19.72 11.20
CA MET A 1 -20.97 -19.70 9.85
C MET A 1 -19.44 -19.71 9.93
N VAL A 2 -18.78 -18.73 10.57
CA VAL A 2 -17.30 -18.74 10.74
C VAL A 2 -16.78 -19.95 11.56
N GLN A 3 -17.50 -20.35 12.61
CA GLN A 3 -17.16 -21.49 13.48
C GLN A 3 -17.07 -22.84 12.75
N THR A 4 -17.78 -23.03 11.64
CA THR A 4 -17.75 -24.28 10.84
C THR A 4 -16.76 -24.20 9.68
N MET A 5 -16.45 -23.00 9.19
CA MET A 5 -15.50 -22.77 8.09
C MET A 5 -14.04 -22.84 8.55
N ILE A 6 -13.72 -22.27 9.71
CA ILE A 6 -12.38 -22.29 10.30
C ILE A 6 -11.86 -23.73 10.44
N PRO A 7 -12.52 -24.67 11.13
CA PRO A 7 -11.98 -26.02 11.31
C PRO A 7 -11.93 -26.83 10.00
N LYS A 8 -12.79 -26.54 9.01
CA LYS A 8 -12.82 -27.25 7.72
C LYS A 8 -11.67 -26.85 6.79
N ALA A 9 -11.33 -25.56 6.71
CA ALA A 9 -10.24 -25.08 5.88
C ALA A 9 -8.88 -25.10 6.61
N MET A 10 -8.87 -24.74 7.90
CA MET A 10 -7.63 -24.59 8.68
C MET A 10 -7.01 -25.92 9.09
N ARG A 11 -7.79 -26.97 9.39
CA ARG A 11 -7.21 -28.28 9.80
C ARG A 11 -6.32 -28.91 8.72
N PRO A 12 -6.75 -29.04 7.45
CA PRO A 12 -5.90 -29.60 6.40
C PRO A 12 -4.79 -28.64 5.96
N MET A 13 -5.01 -27.32 6.01
CA MET A 13 -4.01 -26.34 5.57
C MET A 13 -3.02 -25.93 6.66
N LYS A 14 -3.20 -26.37 7.92
CA LYS A 14 -2.36 -25.95 9.06
C LYS A 14 -0.89 -26.13 8.77
N PHE A 15 -0.48 -27.31 8.29
CA PHE A 15 0.92 -27.62 7.96
C PHE A 15 1.48 -26.72 6.85
N TYR A 16 0.68 -26.45 5.82
CA TYR A 16 1.09 -25.58 4.72
C TYR A 16 1.27 -24.14 5.19
N PHE A 17 0.32 -23.59 5.95
CA PHE A 17 0.41 -22.23 6.45
C PHE A 17 1.47 -22.04 7.54
N SER A 18 1.76 -23.06 8.36
CA SER A 18 2.71 -22.96 9.46
C SER A 18 4.14 -23.29 9.07
N THR A 19 4.37 -24.16 8.10
CA THR A 19 5.68 -24.78 7.87
C THR A 19 6.16 -24.63 6.43
N VAL A 20 5.28 -24.82 5.44
CA VAL A 20 5.68 -24.81 4.03
C VAL A 20 5.70 -23.39 3.44
N TYR A 21 4.75 -22.55 3.82
CA TYR A 21 4.58 -21.21 3.24
C TYR A 21 5.26 -20.08 4.01
N GLN A 22 6.17 -20.38 4.95
CA GLN A 22 6.83 -19.34 5.75
C GLN A 22 7.54 -18.30 4.87
N GLU A 23 8.31 -18.73 3.86
CA GLU A 23 8.98 -17.84 2.92
C GLU A 23 7.99 -17.03 2.08
N ILE A 24 6.86 -17.63 1.70
CA ILE A 24 5.79 -16.94 0.97
C ILE A 24 5.18 -15.85 1.83
N TRP A 25 4.92 -16.09 3.12
CA TRP A 25 4.43 -15.07 4.05
C TRP A 25 5.42 -13.91 4.20
N VAL A 26 6.72 -14.21 4.27
CA VAL A 26 7.76 -13.17 4.27
C VAL A 26 7.74 -12.38 2.96
N GLY A 27 7.64 -13.05 1.81
CA GLY A 27 7.53 -12.41 0.50
C GLY A 27 6.29 -11.52 0.36
N VAL A 28 5.14 -11.97 0.88
CA VAL A 28 3.89 -11.19 0.91
C VAL A 28 4.05 -9.95 1.80
N ALA A 29 4.68 -10.09 2.97
CA ALA A 29 4.95 -8.96 3.86
C ALA A 29 5.85 -7.91 3.21
N LEU A 30 6.94 -8.35 2.56
CA LEU A 30 7.86 -7.48 1.83
C LEU A 30 7.19 -6.76 0.66
N THR A 31 6.42 -7.50 -0.14
CA THR A 31 5.71 -6.93 -1.29
C THR A 31 4.67 -5.90 -0.84
N SER A 32 3.91 -6.22 0.22
CA SER A 32 2.94 -5.32 0.81
C SER A 32 3.61 -4.04 1.35
N TYR A 33 4.76 -4.17 2.00
CA TYR A 33 5.51 -3.03 2.51
C TYR A 33 6.07 -2.15 1.38
N ALA A 34 6.65 -2.75 0.35
CA ALA A 34 7.14 -2.04 -0.83
C ALA A 34 5.99 -1.29 -1.52
N TYR A 35 4.84 -1.95 -1.71
CA TYR A 35 3.66 -1.35 -2.31
C TYR A 35 3.12 -0.18 -1.47
N TYR A 36 3.10 -0.31 -0.14
CA TYR A 36 2.72 0.76 0.77
C TYR A 36 3.64 1.99 0.62
N LYS A 37 4.95 1.78 0.62
CA LYS A 37 5.94 2.85 0.43
C LYS A 37 5.82 3.53 -0.94
N LEU A 38 5.61 2.74 -2.00
CA LEU A 38 5.44 3.26 -3.35
C LEU A 38 4.16 4.11 -3.47
N SER A 39 3.05 3.60 -2.95
CA SER A 39 1.76 4.31 -2.96
C SER A 39 1.85 5.64 -2.23
N PHE A 40 2.56 5.67 -1.09
CA PHE A 40 2.81 6.91 -0.35
C PHE A 40 3.69 7.90 -1.13
N ALA A 41 4.75 7.41 -1.80
CA ALA A 41 5.61 8.25 -2.63
C ALA A 41 4.83 8.87 -3.81
N VAL A 42 3.95 8.09 -4.45
CA VAL A 42 3.08 8.57 -5.53
C VAL A 42 2.12 9.65 -5.01
N ALA A 43 1.44 9.40 -3.90
CA ALA A 43 0.54 10.39 -3.29
C ALA A 43 1.26 11.70 -2.93
N LEU A 44 2.46 11.61 -2.35
CA LEU A 44 3.27 12.79 -2.04
C LEU A 44 3.72 13.54 -3.29
N SER A 45 4.08 12.81 -4.36
CA SER A 45 4.47 13.43 -5.64
C SER A 45 3.32 14.19 -6.29
N ALA A 46 2.09 13.66 -6.23
CA ALA A 46 0.90 14.34 -6.72
C ALA A 46 0.63 15.63 -5.94
N LEU A 47 0.74 15.59 -4.61
CA LEU A 47 0.57 16.77 -3.76
C LEU A 47 1.59 17.87 -4.09
N LYS A 48 2.85 17.50 -4.32
CA LYS A 48 3.89 18.46 -4.74
C LYS A 48 3.53 19.17 -6.05
N GLY A 49 2.99 18.43 -7.03
CA GLY A 49 2.55 19.01 -8.30
C GLY A 49 1.44 20.05 -8.12
N ILE A 50 0.44 19.75 -7.29
CA ILE A 50 -0.66 20.66 -6.98
C ILE A 50 -0.16 21.95 -6.33
N ILE A 51 0.74 21.85 -5.34
CA ILE A 51 1.31 23.01 -4.66
C ILE A 51 2.09 23.90 -5.64
N LEU A 52 2.85 23.30 -6.55
CA LEU A 52 3.62 24.05 -7.55
C LEU A 52 2.70 24.82 -8.51
N GLN A 53 1.58 24.22 -8.91
CA GLN A 53 0.60 24.84 -9.79
C GLN A 53 -0.11 26.03 -9.12
N ILE A 54 -0.49 25.89 -7.86
CA ILE A 54 -1.06 26.99 -7.07
C ILE A 54 -0.06 28.13 -6.94
N LEU A 55 1.20 27.81 -6.62
CA LEU A 55 2.26 28.82 -6.45
C LEU A 55 2.52 29.60 -7.75
N HIS A 56 2.54 28.91 -8.89
CA HIS A 56 2.68 29.54 -10.20
C HIS A 56 1.51 30.49 -10.51
N GLY A 57 0.27 30.06 -10.22
CA GLY A 57 -0.91 30.91 -10.39
C GLY A 57 -0.87 32.17 -9.52
N ILE A 58 -0.42 32.05 -8.27
CA ILE A 58 -0.21 33.20 -7.39
C ILE A 58 0.86 34.13 -7.97
N ILE A 59 2.03 33.62 -8.38
CA ILE A 59 3.10 34.49 -8.91
C ILE A 59 2.64 35.28 -10.14
N GLU A 60 1.93 34.65 -11.08
CA GLU A 60 1.37 35.33 -12.25
C GLU A 60 0.40 36.47 -11.87
N GLU A 61 -0.46 36.23 -10.87
CA GLU A 61 -1.41 37.24 -10.38
C GLU A 61 -0.70 38.45 -9.73
N TYR A 62 0.42 38.23 -9.04
CA TYR A 62 1.17 39.31 -8.37
C TYR A 62 2.21 40.01 -9.25
N VAL A 63 2.64 39.40 -10.36
CA VAL A 63 3.65 39.98 -11.28
C VAL A 63 3.00 40.74 -12.44
N VAL A 64 1.80 40.32 -12.89
CA VAL A 64 1.09 40.96 -14.00
C VAL A 64 0.12 42.07 -13.53
N ALA A 65 -0.23 42.10 -12.25
CA ALA A 65 -0.98 43.19 -11.60
C ALA A 65 -0.06 44.34 -11.15
#